data_AF-A0A7J3W8K6-F1
#
_entry.id   AF-A0A7J3W8K6-F1
#
_cell.length_a   1.000
_cell.length_b   1.000
_cell.length_c   1.000
_cell.angle_alpha   90.00
_cell.angle_beta   90.00
_cell.angle_gamma   90.00
#
_symmetry.space_group_name_H-M   'P 1'
#
loop_
_entity.id
_entity.type
_entity.pdbx_description
1 polymer ?
#
loop_
_entity_poly.entity_id
_entity_poly.type
_entity_poly.pdbx_seq_one_letter_code
_entity_poly.pdbx_strand_id
1 'polypeptide(L)'
;MDLYNLHIIEMPTLLCNIHMVTSVFNLLGYQLSELERENIIRLVLKFKNEDGGFGLNASYIDETFYALSTLIDLKRPLNDLDLKDTIEWIYDCENHSGGFKVKPDIPYSYSLEYTYYGLQIMDLLNIEPLFPKAHINFIYSCYNPNGGFRRSVNLGISTLEDTFYAVSSLARLNVVL
;
A
#
# COMPACT_ATOMS: atom_id res chain seq x y z
N MET A 1 32.24 -13.70 11.90
CA MET A 1 30.84 -13.93 11.51
C MET A 1 30.05 -12.85 12.22
N ASP A 2 29.94 -11.70 11.56
CA ASP A 2 29.58 -10.44 12.22
C ASP A 2 28.08 -10.34 12.46
N LEU A 3 27.71 -10.23 13.73
CA LEU A 3 26.34 -10.06 14.25
C LEU A 3 25.81 -8.62 14.08
N TYR A 4 26.36 -7.83 13.16
CA TYR A 4 26.01 -6.40 12.99
C TYR A 4 24.99 -6.09 11.88
N ASN A 5 24.46 -7.09 11.18
CA ASN A 5 23.58 -6.88 10.01
C ASN A 5 22.07 -7.14 10.23
N LEU A 6 21.56 -7.04 11.46
CA LEU A 6 20.12 -7.28 11.76
C LEU A 6 19.37 -6.08 12.31
N HIS A 7 19.84 -4.86 12.06
CA HIS A 7 18.98 -3.69 12.06
C HIS A 7 18.69 -3.31 10.62
N ILE A 8 17.70 -3.98 10.02
CA ILE A 8 16.98 -3.39 8.89
C ILE A 8 16.27 -2.17 9.48
N ILE A 9 16.94 -1.02 9.43
CA ILE A 9 16.28 0.26 9.65
C ILE A 9 15.37 0.40 8.43
N GLU A 10 14.06 0.29 8.63
CA GLU A 10 13.10 0.70 7.61
C GLU A 10 13.37 2.19 7.33
N MET A 11 14.04 2.46 6.21
CA MET A 11 14.25 3.82 5.74
C MET A 11 13.07 4.18 4.86
N PRO A 12 12.34 5.27 5.16
CA PRO A 12 11.21 5.67 4.33
C PRO A 12 11.70 5.94 2.91
N THR A 13 11.00 5.37 1.94
CA THR A 13 11.34 5.57 0.53
C THR A 13 11.07 7.00 0.10
N LEU A 14 11.58 7.41 -1.07
CA LEU A 14 11.31 8.75 -1.58
C LEU A 14 9.80 8.96 -1.81
N LEU A 15 9.09 7.97 -2.34
CA LEU A 15 7.64 8.06 -2.55
C LEU A 15 6.87 8.17 -1.22
N CYS A 16 7.26 7.41 -0.21
CA CYS A 16 6.73 7.55 1.15
C CYS A 16 6.91 8.98 1.68
N ASN A 17 8.13 9.54 1.56
CA ASN A 17 8.42 10.91 2.00
C ASN A 17 7.60 11.97 1.23
N ILE A 18 7.47 11.83 -0.09
CA ILE A 18 6.67 12.75 -0.90
C ILE A 18 5.18 12.67 -0.48
N HIS A 19 4.65 11.45 -0.29
CA HIS A 19 3.28 11.26 0.17
C HIS A 19 3.05 11.91 1.53
N MET A 20 3.94 11.71 2.50
CA MET A 20 3.83 12.32 3.82
C MET A 20 3.83 13.85 3.75
N VAL A 21 4.75 14.44 2.98
CA VAL A 21 4.84 15.91 2.84
C VAL A 21 3.58 16.48 2.17
N THR A 22 3.11 15.86 1.08
CA THR A 22 1.90 16.31 0.38
C THR A 22 0.63 16.15 1.23
N SER A 23 0.53 15.06 1.99
CA SER A 23 -0.53 14.86 2.99
C SER A 23 -0.54 15.94 4.07
N VAL A 24 0.65 16.30 4.59
CA VAL A 24 0.78 17.37 5.60
C VAL A 24 0.41 18.73 5.01
N PHE A 25 0.81 19.04 3.78
CA PHE A 25 0.37 20.28 3.12
C PHE A 25 -1.15 20.36 3.00
N ASN A 26 -1.79 19.28 2.55
CA ASN A 26 -3.25 19.19 2.47
C ASN A 26 -3.91 19.37 3.85
N LEU A 27 -3.38 18.71 4.89
CA LEU A 27 -3.89 18.81 6.26
C LEU A 27 -3.80 20.23 6.83
N LEU A 28 -2.71 20.95 6.53
CA LEU A 28 -2.49 22.32 6.98
C LEU A 28 -3.17 23.37 6.09
N GLY A 29 -3.82 22.95 4.99
CA GLY A 29 -4.38 23.87 4.00
C GLY A 29 -3.32 24.67 3.24
N TYR A 30 -2.06 24.20 3.23
CA TYR A 30 -1.00 24.81 2.44
C TYR A 30 -1.20 24.48 0.96
N GLN A 31 -1.24 25.51 0.12
CA GLN A 31 -1.43 25.35 -1.32
C GLN A 31 -0.09 25.49 -2.04
N LEU A 32 0.30 24.42 -2.72
CA LEU A 32 1.43 24.43 -3.66
C LEU A 32 1.09 25.32 -4.87
N SER A 33 2.09 26.00 -5.41
CA SER A 33 1.94 26.64 -6.72
C SER A 33 1.74 25.57 -7.81
N GLU A 34 1.12 25.97 -8.92
CA GLU A 34 0.93 25.08 -10.08
C GLU A 34 2.24 24.47 -10.59
N LEU A 35 3.33 25.24 -10.57
CA LEU A 35 4.64 24.75 -11.01
C LEU A 35 5.21 23.70 -10.05
N GLU A 36 5.12 23.92 -8.74
CA GLU A 36 5.58 22.96 -7.73
C GLU A 36 4.76 21.67 -7.81
N ARG A 37 3.43 21.80 -7.88
CA ARG A 37 2.49 20.68 -8.01
C ARG A 37 2.81 19.83 -9.23
N GLU A 38 2.98 20.45 -10.40
CA GLU A 38 3.31 19.75 -11.65
C GLU A 38 4.70 19.11 -11.62
N ASN A 39 5.69 19.74 -10.98
CA ASN A 39 7.01 19.14 -10.81
C ASN A 39 6.96 17.87 -9.95
N ILE A 40 6.18 17.87 -8.87
CA ILE A 40 6.02 16.69 -8.01
C ILE A 40 5.26 15.58 -8.76
N ILE A 41 4.18 15.91 -9.50
CA ILE A 41 3.45 14.94 -10.33
C ILE A 41 4.40 14.26 -11.31
N ARG A 42 5.22 15.04 -12.04
CA ARG A 42 6.21 14.49 -12.98
C ARG A 42 7.26 13.63 -12.28
N LEU A 43 7.68 13.99 -11.08
CA LEU A 43 8.62 13.18 -10.30
C LEU A 43 7.99 11.84 -9.92
N VAL A 44 6.77 11.83 -9.38
CA VAL A 44 6.06 10.61 -8.99
C VAL A 44 5.84 9.68 -10.19
N LEU A 45 5.39 10.23 -11.32
CA LEU A 45 5.15 9.43 -12.54
C LEU A 45 6.42 8.79 -13.12
N LYS A 46 7.63 9.32 -12.82
CA LYS A 46 8.89 8.67 -13.22
C LYS A 46 9.18 7.37 -12.47
N PHE A 47 8.50 7.10 -11.36
CA PHE A 47 8.65 5.84 -10.62
C PHE A 47 7.77 4.72 -11.17
N LYS A 48 6.89 4.98 -12.14
CA LYS A 48 6.10 3.91 -12.78
C LYS A 48 7.02 3.04 -13.64
N ASN A 49 7.00 1.74 -13.40
CA ASN A 49 7.77 0.76 -14.14
C ASN A 49 6.94 0.15 -15.30
N GLU A 50 7.60 -0.60 -16.17
CA GLU A 50 6.98 -1.26 -17.33
C GLU A 50 5.92 -2.29 -16.95
N ASP A 51 5.99 -2.84 -15.72
CA ASP A 51 5.01 -3.79 -15.19
C ASP A 51 3.74 -3.12 -14.64
N GLY A 52 3.69 -1.78 -14.65
CA GLY A 52 2.54 -1.00 -14.19
C GLY A 52 2.57 -0.57 -12.73
N GLY A 53 3.39 -1.19 -11.89
CA GLY A 53 3.60 -0.75 -10.50
C GLY A 53 4.60 0.40 -10.39
N PHE A 54 4.80 0.91 -9.17
CA PHE A 54 5.74 2.01 -8.90
C PHE A 54 6.86 1.60 -7.95
N GLY A 55 8.05 2.15 -8.19
CA GLY A 55 9.21 2.08 -7.28
C GLY A 55 10.53 2.34 -8.01
N LEU A 56 11.63 2.54 -7.27
CA LEU A 56 12.89 3.04 -7.86
C LEU A 56 13.56 2.07 -8.85
N ASN A 57 13.66 0.79 -8.47
CA ASN A 57 14.32 -0.25 -9.27
C ASN A 57 13.38 -1.43 -9.58
N ALA A 58 12.28 -1.52 -8.84
CA ALA A 58 11.26 -2.54 -8.95
C ALA A 58 9.99 -1.98 -8.35
N SER A 59 8.85 -2.53 -8.79
CA SER A 59 7.54 -2.17 -8.27
C SER A 59 7.27 -2.86 -6.94
N TYR A 60 6.77 -2.10 -5.97
CA TYR A 60 6.35 -2.60 -4.67
C TYR A 60 4.98 -2.03 -4.30
N ILE A 61 4.20 -2.79 -3.53
CA ILE A 61 2.79 -2.46 -3.26
C ILE A 61 2.64 -1.18 -2.43
N ASP A 62 3.52 -0.94 -1.48
CA ASP A 62 3.57 0.28 -0.67
C ASP A 62 4.00 1.49 -1.52
N GLU A 63 5.05 1.36 -2.33
CA GLU A 63 5.50 2.40 -3.27
C GLU A 63 4.40 2.79 -4.27
N THR A 64 3.67 1.79 -4.78
CA THR A 64 2.51 2.00 -5.67
C THR A 64 1.38 2.74 -4.96
N PHE A 65 1.07 2.38 -3.71
CA PHE A 65 0.10 3.11 -2.90
C PHE A 65 0.52 4.57 -2.70
N TYR A 66 1.76 4.81 -2.28
CA TYR A 66 2.26 6.18 -2.04
C TYR A 66 2.22 7.03 -3.31
N ALA A 67 2.58 6.46 -4.46
CA ALA A 67 2.53 7.17 -5.73
C ALA A 67 1.09 7.57 -6.11
N LEU A 68 0.15 6.62 -6.09
CA LEU A 68 -1.24 6.89 -6.45
C LEU A 68 -1.92 7.86 -5.46
N SER A 69 -1.69 7.68 -4.16
CA SER A 69 -2.23 8.59 -3.14
C SER A 69 -1.67 10.00 -3.31
N THR A 70 -0.36 10.14 -3.58
CA THR A 70 0.25 11.45 -3.85
C THR A 70 -0.37 12.14 -5.05
N LEU A 71 -0.67 11.41 -6.14
CA LEU A 71 -1.31 11.99 -7.32
C LEU A 71 -2.71 12.54 -6.97
N ILE A 72 -3.50 11.80 -6.19
CA ILE A 72 -4.79 12.26 -5.68
C ILE A 72 -4.63 13.49 -4.76
N ASP A 73 -3.66 13.47 -3.86
CA ASP A 73 -3.36 14.59 -2.95
C ASP A 73 -3.04 15.88 -3.73
N LEU A 74 -2.31 15.75 -4.85
CA LEU A 74 -1.96 16.83 -5.77
C LEU A 74 -3.06 17.16 -6.79
N LYS A 75 -4.28 16.65 -6.57
CA LYS A 75 -5.46 16.87 -7.42
C LYS A 75 -5.23 16.48 -8.88
N ARG A 76 -4.43 15.43 -9.11
CA ARG A 76 -4.29 14.79 -10.42
C ARG A 76 -5.24 13.60 -10.48
N PRO A 77 -6.36 13.67 -11.25
CA PRO A 77 -7.28 12.56 -11.36
C PRO A 77 -6.60 11.34 -11.96
N LEU A 78 -6.76 10.18 -11.33
CA LEU A 78 -6.18 8.93 -11.83
C LEU A 78 -6.83 8.46 -13.14
N ASN A 79 -8.10 8.84 -13.38
CA ASN A 79 -8.81 8.56 -14.62
C ASN A 79 -8.22 9.28 -15.85
N ASP A 80 -7.38 10.29 -15.65
CA ASP A 80 -6.67 10.99 -16.73
C ASP A 80 -5.34 10.30 -17.10
N LEU A 81 -5.01 9.18 -16.44
CA LEU A 81 -3.80 8.40 -16.65
C LEU A 81 -4.15 7.03 -17.24
N ASP A 82 -3.26 6.49 -18.07
CA ASP A 82 -3.34 5.09 -18.49
C ASP A 82 -2.75 4.19 -17.39
N LEU A 83 -3.64 3.63 -16.57
CA LEU A 83 -3.31 2.77 -15.42
C LEU A 83 -3.82 1.34 -15.63
N LYS A 84 -4.08 0.93 -16.87
CA LYS A 84 -4.57 -0.42 -17.16
C LYS A 84 -3.56 -1.48 -16.69
N ASP A 85 -2.28 -1.26 -16.94
CA ASP A 85 -1.19 -2.11 -16.46
C ASP A 85 -1.07 -2.09 -14.94
N THR A 86 -1.29 -0.94 -14.28
CA THR A 86 -1.34 -0.87 -12.81
C THR A 86 -2.48 -1.70 -12.23
N ILE A 87 -3.64 -1.73 -12.89
CA ILE A 87 -4.78 -2.58 -12.50
C ILE A 87 -4.43 -4.06 -12.67
N GLU A 88 -3.82 -4.44 -13.80
CA GLU A 88 -3.35 -5.82 -14.03
C GLU A 88 -2.31 -6.22 -12.96
N TRP A 89 -1.35 -5.34 -12.68
CA TRP A 89 -0.29 -5.54 -11.69
C TRP A 89 -0.81 -5.75 -10.26
N ILE A 90 -1.82 -4.99 -9.83
CA ILE A 90 -2.37 -5.15 -8.47
C ILE A 90 -3.18 -6.44 -8.34
N TYR A 91 -3.89 -6.88 -9.38
CA TYR A 91 -4.52 -8.20 -9.39
C TYR A 91 -3.48 -9.33 -9.38
N ASP A 92 -2.35 -9.16 -10.05
CA ASP A 92 -1.24 -10.12 -9.97
C ASP A 92 -0.59 -10.16 -8.58
N CYS A 93 -0.72 -9.11 -7.77
CA CYS A 93 -0.30 -9.10 -6.36
C CYS A 93 -1.32 -9.80 -5.44
N GLU A 94 -2.59 -9.85 -5.81
CA GLU A 94 -3.66 -10.46 -5.01
C GLU A 94 -3.45 -11.97 -4.86
N ASN A 95 -3.56 -12.49 -3.63
CA ASN A 95 -3.45 -13.92 -3.38
C ASN A 95 -4.84 -14.55 -3.19
N HIS A 96 -5.15 -15.57 -4.00
CA HIS A 96 -6.39 -16.35 -3.90
C HIS A 96 -6.64 -16.98 -2.53
N SER A 97 -5.59 -17.21 -1.74
CA SER A 97 -5.68 -17.71 -0.36
C SER A 97 -5.85 -16.60 0.69
N GLY A 98 -5.93 -15.34 0.27
CA GLY A 98 -6.01 -14.16 1.12
C GLY A 98 -4.69 -13.40 1.23
N GLY A 99 -4.81 -12.13 1.60
CA GLY A 99 -3.74 -11.14 1.57
C GLY A 99 -3.23 -10.75 0.17
N PHE A 100 -2.21 -9.89 0.16
CA PHE A 100 -1.51 -9.43 -1.04
C PHE A 100 -0.01 -9.69 -0.91
N LYS A 101 0.65 -9.96 -2.04
CA LYS A 101 2.09 -10.08 -2.15
C LYS A 101 2.73 -8.69 -2.19
N VAL A 102 3.98 -8.57 -1.75
CA VAL A 102 4.74 -7.31 -1.86
C VAL A 102 4.97 -6.89 -3.33
N LYS A 103 5.09 -7.88 -4.21
CA LYS A 103 5.10 -7.77 -5.68
C LYS A 103 4.78 -9.13 -6.34
N PRO A 104 4.43 -9.20 -7.63
CA PRO A 104 3.88 -10.41 -8.25
C PRO A 104 4.78 -11.66 -8.19
N ASP A 105 6.09 -11.49 -8.32
CA ASP A 105 7.09 -12.55 -8.51
C ASP A 105 7.65 -13.16 -7.21
N ILE A 106 7.29 -12.62 -6.04
CA ILE A 106 7.72 -13.17 -4.74
C ILE A 106 6.53 -13.92 -4.10
N PRO A 107 6.40 -15.23 -4.34
CA PRO A 107 5.37 -16.02 -3.67
C PRO A 107 5.66 -16.06 -2.16
N TYR A 108 4.60 -16.15 -1.35
CA TYR A 108 4.66 -16.20 0.11
C TYR A 108 5.07 -14.90 0.82
N SER A 109 5.05 -13.76 0.12
CA SER A 109 5.31 -12.44 0.69
C SER A 109 4.03 -11.71 1.11
N TYR A 110 3.19 -12.34 1.93
CA TYR A 110 1.94 -11.72 2.39
C TYR A 110 1.97 -11.40 3.89
N SER A 111 1.65 -10.15 4.20
CA SER A 111 1.53 -9.59 5.55
C SER A 111 0.30 -8.69 5.62
N LEU A 112 -0.07 -8.26 6.82
CA LEU A 112 -1.16 -7.30 7.00
C LEU A 112 -0.89 -5.98 6.28
N GLU A 113 0.33 -5.44 6.32
CA GLU A 113 0.60 -4.15 5.66
C GLU A 113 0.39 -4.22 4.14
N TYR A 114 0.82 -5.30 3.49
CA TYR A 114 0.61 -5.45 2.04
C TYR A 114 -0.87 -5.62 1.71
N THR A 115 -1.61 -6.30 2.57
CA THR A 115 -3.06 -6.45 2.41
C THR A 115 -3.77 -5.11 2.52
N TYR A 116 -3.38 -4.30 3.49
CA TYR A 116 -3.87 -2.92 3.64
C TYR A 116 -3.54 -2.09 2.39
N TYR A 117 -2.27 -2.01 1.98
CA TYR A 117 -1.89 -1.21 0.81
C TYR A 117 -2.58 -1.68 -0.47
N GLY A 118 -2.74 -2.98 -0.66
CA GLY A 118 -3.43 -3.53 -1.82
C GLY A 118 -4.89 -3.12 -1.90
N LEU A 119 -5.61 -3.21 -0.78
CA LEU A 119 -7.01 -2.76 -0.70
C LEU A 119 -7.13 -1.23 -0.88
N GLN A 120 -6.20 -0.45 -0.31
CA GLN A 120 -6.18 0.99 -0.51
C GLN A 120 -5.92 1.37 -1.97
N ILE A 121 -5.03 0.66 -2.68
CA ILE A 121 -4.82 0.87 -4.12
C ILE A 121 -6.10 0.57 -4.90
N MET A 122 -6.77 -0.53 -4.59
CA MET A 122 -8.04 -0.89 -5.23
C MET A 122 -9.11 0.19 -5.02
N ASP A 123 -9.17 0.81 -3.84
CA ASP A 123 -10.03 1.97 -3.58
C ASP A 123 -9.70 3.19 -4.43
N LEU A 124 -8.43 3.55 -4.49
CA LEU A 124 -7.97 4.68 -5.30
C LEU A 124 -8.29 4.48 -6.79
N LEU A 125 -8.22 3.23 -7.27
CA LEU A 125 -8.53 2.84 -8.64
C LEU A 125 -10.02 2.52 -8.87
N ASN A 126 -10.85 2.57 -7.83
CA ASN A 126 -12.27 2.22 -7.87
C ASN A 126 -12.54 0.83 -8.48
N ILE A 127 -11.80 -0.18 -8.02
CA ILE A 127 -11.94 -1.60 -8.37
C ILE A 127 -12.17 -2.44 -7.11
N GLU A 128 -12.61 -3.70 -7.29
CA GLU A 128 -12.91 -4.60 -6.18
C GLU A 128 -11.95 -5.80 -6.16
N PRO A 129 -11.58 -6.33 -4.97
CA PRO A 129 -10.78 -7.54 -4.87
C PRO A 129 -11.54 -8.76 -5.41
N LEU A 130 -10.79 -9.70 -5.99
CA LEU A 130 -11.34 -10.96 -6.51
C LEU A 130 -11.70 -11.93 -5.38
N PHE A 131 -11.01 -11.87 -4.24
CA PHE A 131 -11.12 -12.85 -3.15
C PHE A 131 -11.45 -12.23 -1.78
N PRO A 132 -12.52 -11.42 -1.64
CA PRO A 132 -12.81 -10.68 -0.40
C PRO A 132 -12.93 -11.56 0.84
N LYS A 133 -13.58 -12.73 0.73
CA LYS A 133 -13.71 -13.69 1.84
C LYS A 133 -12.36 -14.27 2.26
N ALA A 134 -11.45 -14.49 1.32
CA ALA A 134 -10.12 -15.01 1.61
C ALA A 134 -9.28 -13.96 2.35
N HIS A 135 -9.36 -12.68 1.95
CA HIS A 135 -8.72 -11.58 2.69
C HIS A 135 -9.25 -11.46 4.11
N ILE A 136 -10.58 -11.52 4.32
CA ILE A 136 -11.18 -11.49 5.65
C ILE A 136 -10.63 -12.62 6.53
N ASN A 137 -10.59 -13.86 6.00
CA ASN A 137 -10.07 -15.01 6.73
C ASN A 137 -8.58 -14.85 7.07
N PHE A 138 -7.78 -14.34 6.14
CA PHE A 138 -6.37 -14.03 6.38
C PHE A 138 -6.21 -12.99 7.49
N ILE A 139 -6.95 -11.89 7.45
CA ILE A 139 -6.88 -10.84 8.48
C ILE A 139 -7.26 -11.40 9.85
N TYR A 140 -8.33 -12.18 9.95
CA TYR A 140 -8.71 -12.82 11.22
C TYR A 140 -7.69 -13.86 11.70
N SER A 141 -6.97 -14.52 10.81
CA SER A 141 -5.89 -15.43 11.21
C SER A 141 -4.75 -14.68 11.92
N CYS A 142 -4.62 -13.37 11.71
CA CYS A 142 -3.69 -12.48 12.39
C CYS A 142 -4.24 -11.90 13.71
N TYR A 143 -5.45 -12.22 14.14
CA TYR A 143 -6.01 -11.76 15.41
C TYR A 143 -5.32 -12.45 16.60
N ASN A 144 -5.05 -11.69 17.67
CA ASN A 144 -4.51 -12.20 18.93
C ASN A 144 -5.56 -12.12 20.05
N PRO A 145 -5.51 -12.99 21.08
CA PRO A 145 -6.48 -12.98 22.20
C PRO A 145 -6.53 -11.68 23.02
N ASN A 146 -5.54 -10.80 22.88
CA ASN A 146 -5.51 -9.49 23.53
C ASN A 146 -6.32 -8.41 22.79
N GLY A 147 -7.00 -8.75 21.69
CA GLY A 147 -7.83 -7.82 20.92
C GLY A 147 -7.14 -7.12 19.74
N GLY A 148 -5.81 -7.18 19.66
CA GLY A 148 -5.05 -6.60 18.55
C GLY A 148 -4.66 -7.62 17.48
N PHE A 149 -4.04 -7.14 16.41
CA PHE A 149 -3.58 -7.97 15.29
C PHE A 149 -2.05 -7.96 15.18
N ARG A 150 -1.48 -9.08 14.72
CA ARG A 150 -0.04 -9.25 14.42
C ARG A 150 0.20 -9.21 12.91
N ARG A 151 1.38 -8.73 12.50
CA ARG A 151 1.81 -8.61 11.08
C ARG A 151 1.60 -9.85 10.21
N SER A 152 1.78 -11.06 10.75
CA SER A 152 1.66 -12.33 9.99
C SER A 152 1.13 -13.50 10.83
N VAL A 153 0.69 -14.56 10.17
CA VAL A 153 0.02 -15.72 10.80
C VAL A 153 0.92 -16.46 11.79
N ASN A 154 2.21 -16.61 11.47
CA ASN A 154 3.07 -17.57 12.13
C ASN A 154 3.44 -17.17 13.57
N LEU A 155 3.94 -15.95 13.78
CA LEU A 155 4.40 -15.43 15.08
C LEU A 155 4.34 -13.90 15.05
N GLY A 156 3.96 -13.28 16.17
CA GLY A 156 4.01 -11.83 16.32
C GLY A 156 3.19 -11.30 17.49
N ILE A 157 3.58 -10.15 18.01
CA ILE A 157 2.80 -9.41 19.00
C ILE A 157 1.76 -8.53 18.29
N SER A 158 0.74 -8.11 19.03
CA SER A 158 -0.16 -7.07 18.55
C SER A 158 0.55 -5.71 18.56
N THR A 159 0.50 -4.99 17.45
CA THR A 159 0.95 -3.60 17.37
C THR A 159 -0.23 -2.70 17.02
N LEU A 160 -0.13 -1.39 17.33
CA LEU A 160 -1.16 -0.43 16.93
C LEU A 160 -1.26 -0.33 15.40
N GLU A 161 -0.12 -0.39 14.73
CA GLU A 161 -0.02 -0.33 13.27
C GLU A 161 -0.70 -1.54 12.61
N ASP A 162 -0.35 -2.76 13.00
CA ASP A 162 -0.97 -3.97 12.45
C ASP A 162 -2.47 -4.03 12.75
N THR A 163 -2.86 -3.56 13.94
CA THR A 163 -4.28 -3.46 14.33
C THR A 163 -5.02 -2.45 13.46
N PHE A 164 -4.40 -1.30 13.16
CA PHE A 164 -4.95 -0.31 12.24
C PHE A 164 -5.10 -0.89 10.82
N TYR A 165 -4.06 -1.56 10.29
CA TYR A 165 -4.13 -2.20 8.98
C TYR A 165 -5.24 -3.24 8.90
N ALA A 166 -5.39 -4.08 9.92
CA ALA A 166 -6.43 -5.09 9.98
C ALA A 166 -7.85 -4.48 10.03
N VAL A 167 -8.08 -3.55 10.95
CA VAL A 167 -9.39 -2.93 11.16
C VAL A 167 -9.83 -2.12 9.94
N SER A 168 -8.92 -1.32 9.36
CA SER A 168 -9.21 -0.55 8.14
C SER A 168 -9.52 -1.47 6.96
N SER A 169 -8.77 -2.55 6.80
CA SER A 169 -9.01 -3.55 5.75
C SER A 169 -10.36 -4.26 5.93
N LEU A 170 -10.72 -4.65 7.16
CA LEU A 170 -12.02 -5.26 7.47
C LEU A 170 -13.19 -4.31 7.20
N ALA A 171 -13.04 -3.03 7.57
CA ALA A 171 -14.04 -2.01 7.29
C ALA A 171 -14.25 -1.84 5.77
N ARG A 172 -13.17 -1.77 4.99
CA ARG A 172 -13.23 -1.76 3.52
C ARG A 172 -13.91 -3.00 2.94
N LEU A 173 -13.72 -4.16 3.56
CA LEU A 173 -14.36 -5.41 3.15
C LEU A 173 -15.80 -5.57 3.68
N ASN A 174 -16.41 -4.48 4.17
CA ASN A 174 -17.78 -4.42 4.69
C ASN A 174 -18.04 -5.37 5.87
N VAL A 175 -17.02 -5.63 6.69
CA VAL A 175 -17.18 -6.37 7.94
C VAL A 175 -17.54 -5.40 9.05
N VAL A 176 -18.66 -5.67 9.72
CA VAL A 176 -19.08 -4.91 10.93
C VAL A 176 -18.31 -5.47 12.12
N LEU A 177 -17.49 -4.62 12.75
CA LEU A 177 -16.68 -4.94 13.92
C LEU A 177 -17.48 -4.90 15.23
#